data_AF-A0A8T6RAE2-F1
#
_entry.id   AF-A0A8T6RAE2-F1
#
_cell.length_a   1.000
_cell.length_b   1.000
_cell.length_c   1.000
_cell.angle_alpha   90.00
_cell.angle_beta   90.00
_cell.angle_gamma   90.00
#
_symmetry.space_group_name_H-M   'P 1'
#
loop_
_entity.id
_entity.type
_entity.pdbx_description
1 polymer ?
#
loop_
_entity_poly.entity_id
_entity_poly.type
_entity_poly.pdbx_seq_one_letter_code
_entity_poly.pdbx_strand_id
1 'polypeptide(L)'
;MYVKIRQDGAIGIGRATEGQAEITMGYGEAHMIAAALEKLAQTARSYKQVYHKTTDVGGGNKIEFERTDDGTISISGDKQSYFCTEWEVRDLAEKLKHLPPVEVAPPSDYAKKITPNKGFCINLTNGGQIIRLKLADAALVKIAVQSSVNSRFYDEVIDLADRKITVRRSSDLKWELGDGNSTVRFTAYEVEALLTGLHNAVLDVLMDMVKSLGSDDLADIRAKSQIQRIEQESTKLLTDYSKGKGITKTLLKSAKRILGKGMDADSRTNEFIDICRYVLGNTDPRYQGPILELLSTTFVGES
;
A
#
# COMPACT_ATOMS: atom_id res chain seq x y z
N MET A 1 -19.29 14.23 25.45
CA MET A 1 -18.63 13.19 24.62
C MET A 1 -17.60 13.81 23.67
N TYR A 2 -16.60 13.05 23.23
CA TYR A 2 -15.64 13.50 22.20
C TYR A 2 -15.52 12.48 21.06
N VAL A 3 -15.06 12.98 19.91
CA VAL A 3 -14.65 12.21 18.74
C VAL A 3 -13.20 12.57 18.43
N LYS A 4 -12.34 11.59 18.21
CA LYS A 4 -10.97 11.84 17.76
C LYS A 4 -10.55 10.86 16.68
N ILE A 5 -9.73 11.32 15.73
CA ILE A 5 -9.00 10.44 14.83
C ILE A 5 -7.78 9.93 15.61
N ARG A 6 -7.67 8.61 15.71
CA ARG A 6 -6.61 7.92 16.43
C ARG A 6 -5.39 7.76 15.53
N GLN A 7 -4.23 7.49 16.13
CA GLN A 7 -2.99 7.24 15.40
C GLN A 7 -3.06 6.00 14.49
N ASP A 8 -3.96 5.06 14.79
CA ASP A 8 -4.24 3.89 13.97
C ASP A 8 -5.17 4.18 12.77
N GLY A 9 -5.57 5.43 12.55
CA GLY A 9 -6.47 5.84 11.47
C GLY A 9 -7.95 5.56 11.76
N ALA A 10 -8.28 4.98 12.91
CA ALA A 10 -9.65 4.80 13.34
C ALA A 10 -10.22 6.05 14.00
N ILE A 11 -11.54 6.09 14.13
CA ILE A 11 -12.23 7.07 14.94
C ILE A 11 -12.51 6.46 16.31
N GLY A 12 -12.17 7.19 17.37
CA GLY A 12 -12.57 6.88 18.74
C GLY A 12 -13.68 7.80 19.23
N ILE A 13 -14.74 7.21 19.78
CA ILE A 13 -15.77 7.90 20.57
C ILE A 13 -15.48 7.62 22.04
N GLY A 14 -15.33 8.67 22.82
CA GLY A 14 -15.05 8.53 24.25
C GLY A 14 -15.70 9.61 25.09
N ARG A 15 -15.53 9.45 26.41
CA ARG A 15 -15.98 10.40 27.41
C ARG A 15 -14.81 10.78 28.30
N ALA A 16 -14.46 12.07 28.29
CA ALA A 16 -13.29 12.58 29.02
C ALA A 16 -13.34 12.29 30.54
N THR A 17 -14.54 12.16 31.12
CA THR A 17 -14.74 11.86 32.55
C THR A 17 -14.61 10.37 32.89
N GLU A 18 -14.61 9.47 31.89
CA GLU A 18 -14.57 8.01 32.08
C GLU A 18 -13.22 7.37 31.67
N GLY A 19 -12.21 8.19 31.36
CA GLY A 19 -10.84 7.76 31.08
C GLY A 19 -10.48 7.75 29.59
N GLN A 20 -9.52 6.90 29.21
CA GLN A 20 -8.98 6.80 27.84
C GLN A 20 -9.63 5.69 26.99
N ALA A 21 -10.64 5.00 27.54
CA ALA A 21 -11.34 3.95 26.82
C ALA A 21 -12.23 4.56 25.73
N GLU A 22 -12.34 3.89 24.59
CA GLU A 22 -13.02 4.42 23.41
C GLU A 22 -13.81 3.30 22.71
N ILE A 23 -14.98 3.65 22.19
CA ILE A 23 -15.67 2.86 21.17
C ILE A 23 -15.05 3.27 19.84
N THR A 24 -14.44 2.34 19.13
CA THR A 24 -13.67 2.59 17.92
C THR A 24 -14.39 2.13 16.67
N MET A 25 -14.20 2.84 15.56
CA MET A 25 -14.77 2.52 14.25
C MET A 25 -13.85 2.99 13.12
N GLY A 26 -14.01 2.44 11.92
CA GLY A 26 -13.34 2.94 10.73
C GLY A 26 -13.88 4.32 10.29
N TYR A 27 -13.06 5.11 9.61
CA TYR A 27 -13.48 6.45 9.18
C TYR A 27 -14.65 6.42 8.18
N GLY A 28 -14.67 5.45 7.27
CA GLY A 28 -15.79 5.24 6.35
C GLY A 28 -17.11 4.83 7.02
N GLU A 29 -17.06 4.37 8.28
CA GLU A 29 -18.24 3.98 9.05
C GLU A 29 -18.90 5.19 9.73
N ALA A 30 -18.17 6.30 9.88
CA ALA A 30 -18.59 7.47 10.64
C ALA A 30 -19.92 8.05 10.19
N HIS A 31 -20.14 8.12 8.88
CA HIS A 31 -21.37 8.67 8.31
C HIS A 31 -22.59 7.78 8.65
N MET A 32 -22.43 6.46 8.61
CA MET A 32 -23.47 5.51 8.98
C MET A 32 -23.80 5.59 10.47
N ILE A 33 -22.78 5.73 11.32
CA ILE A 33 -22.96 5.93 12.77
C ILE A 33 -23.62 7.27 13.06
N ALA A 34 -23.22 8.35 12.38
CA ALA A 34 -23.85 9.66 12.51
C ALA A 34 -25.36 9.60 12.21
N ALA A 35 -25.74 8.94 11.11
CA ALA A 35 -27.14 8.76 10.74
C ALA A 35 -27.93 7.92 11.78
N ALA A 36 -27.31 6.88 12.36
CA ALA A 36 -27.91 6.10 13.44
C ALA A 36 -28.16 6.95 14.70
N LEU A 37 -27.20 7.81 15.06
CA LEU A 37 -27.32 8.72 16.20
C LEU A 37 -28.36 9.82 15.97
N GLU A 38 -28.44 10.40 14.77
CA GLU A 38 -29.49 11.36 14.40
C GLU A 38 -30.88 10.74 14.55
N LYS A 39 -31.06 9.51 14.05
CA LYS A 39 -32.31 8.77 14.18
C LYS A 39 -32.65 8.45 15.63
N LEU A 40 -31.66 8.04 16.44
CA LEU A 40 -31.83 7.79 17.87
C LEU A 40 -32.28 9.05 18.61
N ALA A 41 -31.70 10.21 18.32
CA ALA A 41 -32.06 11.48 18.92
C ALA A 41 -33.48 11.95 18.53
N GLN A 42 -33.92 11.68 17.30
CA GLN A 42 -35.26 12.03 16.82
C GLN A 42 -36.37 11.08 17.32
N THR A 43 -36.01 9.87 17.76
CA THR A 43 -37.00 8.85 18.15
C THR A 43 -37.45 9.06 19.59
N ALA A 44 -38.73 9.39 19.80
CA ALA A 44 -39.32 9.65 21.12
C ALA A 44 -39.76 8.39 21.88
N ARG A 45 -39.69 7.20 21.26
CA ARG A 45 -40.08 5.90 21.83
C ARG A 45 -38.84 5.05 22.07
N SER A 46 -38.98 3.92 22.76
CA SER A 46 -37.91 2.93 22.84
C SER A 46 -37.42 2.54 21.45
N TYR A 47 -36.11 2.56 21.29
CA TYR A 47 -35.45 2.31 20.01
C TYR A 47 -34.13 1.62 20.25
N LYS A 48 -33.87 0.54 19.50
CA LYS A 48 -32.58 -0.15 19.52
C LYS A 48 -32.09 -0.36 18.11
N GLN A 49 -30.85 0.04 17.85
CA GLN A 49 -30.15 -0.21 16.59
C GLN A 49 -28.79 -0.81 16.88
N VAL A 50 -28.44 -1.85 16.12
CA VAL A 50 -27.12 -2.48 16.17
C VAL A 50 -26.44 -2.20 14.83
N TYR A 51 -25.29 -1.54 14.88
CA TYR A 51 -24.39 -1.42 13.75
C TYR A 51 -23.33 -2.50 13.84
N HIS A 52 -23.24 -3.35 12.82
CA HIS A 52 -22.14 -4.28 12.66
C HIS A 52 -21.00 -3.59 11.94
N LYS A 53 -19.83 -3.51 12.59
CA LYS A 53 -18.65 -2.90 12.02
C LYS A 53 -18.22 -3.70 10.79
N THR A 54 -17.92 -2.99 9.72
CA THR A 54 -17.27 -3.55 8.54
C THR A 54 -15.76 -3.60 8.72
N THR A 55 -15.22 -2.84 9.68
CA THR A 55 -13.81 -2.84 10.07
C THR A 55 -13.54 -3.67 11.33
N ASP A 56 -12.31 -4.15 11.47
CA ASP A 56 -11.84 -4.91 12.63
C ASP A 56 -11.27 -4.05 13.78
N VAL A 57 -11.59 -2.75 13.79
CA VAL A 57 -11.06 -1.83 14.79
C VAL A 57 -11.78 -1.97 16.14
N GLY A 58 -11.00 -2.23 17.17
CA GLY A 58 -11.45 -2.24 18.56
C GLY A 58 -11.53 -3.63 19.16
N GLY A 59 -12.16 -3.71 20.33
CA GLY A 59 -12.36 -4.96 21.08
C GLY A 59 -13.64 -5.72 20.71
N GLY A 60 -14.49 -5.17 19.84
CA GLY A 60 -15.76 -5.76 19.43
C GLY A 60 -16.16 -5.40 18.00
N ASN A 61 -17.08 -6.20 17.43
CA ASN A 61 -17.52 -6.13 16.03
C ASN A 61 -18.87 -5.41 15.82
N LYS A 62 -19.41 -4.78 16.87
CA LYS A 62 -20.67 -4.05 16.80
C LYS A 62 -20.69 -2.83 17.72
N ILE A 63 -21.55 -1.88 17.38
CA ILE A 63 -21.91 -0.73 18.20
C ILE A 63 -23.43 -0.73 18.36
N GLU A 64 -23.90 -0.72 19.59
CA GLU A 64 -25.32 -0.69 19.94
C GLU A 64 -25.73 0.71 20.38
N PHE A 65 -26.87 1.16 19.85
CA PHE A 65 -27.53 2.41 20.17
C PHE A 65 -28.90 2.09 20.74
N GLU A 66 -29.17 2.52 21.96
CA GLU A 66 -30.40 2.16 22.66
C GLU A 66 -30.99 3.37 23.39
N ARG A 67 -32.29 3.62 23.16
CA ARG A 67 -33.12 4.51 23.94
C ARG A 67 -34.14 3.64 24.67
N THR A 68 -34.14 3.71 26.00
CA THR A 68 -35.08 3.00 26.86
C THR A 68 -36.36 3.82 27.09
N ASP A 69 -37.41 3.19 27.62
CA ASP A 69 -38.73 3.81 27.80
C ASP A 69 -38.72 4.99 28.79
N ASP A 70 -37.76 5.01 29.72
CA ASP A 70 -37.52 6.11 30.66
C ASP A 70 -36.79 7.32 30.01
N GLY A 71 -36.47 7.22 28.71
CA GLY A 71 -35.77 8.25 27.96
C GLY A 71 -34.25 8.21 28.08
N THR A 72 -33.68 7.27 28.82
CA THR A 72 -32.23 7.08 28.91
C THR A 72 -31.67 6.63 27.56
N ILE A 73 -30.57 7.24 27.12
CA ILE A 73 -29.88 6.86 25.88
C ILE A 73 -28.52 6.26 26.24
N SER A 74 -28.18 5.13 25.61
CA SER A 74 -26.88 4.49 25.76
C SER A 74 -26.25 4.17 24.40
N ILE A 75 -24.92 4.28 24.36
CA ILE A 75 -24.08 3.88 23.23
C ILE A 75 -23.07 2.87 23.75
N SER A 76 -23.08 1.65 23.21
CA SER A 76 -22.25 0.56 23.72
C SER A 76 -21.46 -0.11 22.61
N GLY A 77 -20.17 -0.37 22.83
CA GLY A 77 -19.27 -0.98 21.86
C GLY A 77 -17.89 -1.20 22.47
N ASP A 78 -17.08 -2.11 21.95
CA ASP A 78 -15.72 -2.36 22.45
C ASP A 78 -15.60 -2.55 23.97
N LYS A 79 -16.61 -3.20 24.57
CA LYS A 79 -16.76 -3.42 26.03
C LYS A 79 -16.93 -2.14 26.85
N GLN A 80 -17.21 -1.01 26.21
CA GLN A 80 -17.57 0.26 26.82
C GLN A 80 -19.06 0.53 26.64
N SER A 81 -19.65 1.26 27.59
CA SER A 81 -21.03 1.73 27.51
C SER A 81 -21.12 3.13 28.07
N TYR A 82 -21.64 4.06 27.28
CA TYR A 82 -21.79 5.46 27.65
C TYR A 82 -23.27 5.82 27.72
N PHE A 83 -23.70 6.33 28.88
CA PHE A 83 -25.03 6.93 29.02
C PHE A 83 -24.99 8.38 28.58
N CYS A 84 -25.80 8.73 27.58
CA CYS A 84 -25.74 10.03 26.92
C CYS A 84 -27.04 10.80 27.10
N THR A 85 -26.93 12.12 27.18
CA THR A 85 -28.09 13.00 26.99
C THR A 85 -28.44 13.11 25.49
N GLU A 86 -29.68 13.51 25.19
CA GLU A 86 -30.09 13.73 23.79
C GLU A 86 -29.23 14.80 23.09
N TRP A 87 -28.82 15.83 23.83
CA TRP A 87 -27.90 16.85 23.32
C TRP A 87 -26.53 16.25 22.97
N GLU A 88 -25.95 15.42 23.84
CA GLU A 88 -24.68 14.75 23.55
C GLU A 88 -24.76 13.84 22.33
N VAL A 89 -25.88 13.15 22.11
CA VAL A 89 -26.09 12.28 20.94
C VAL A 89 -26.14 13.11 19.65
N ARG A 90 -26.82 14.26 19.68
CA ARG A 90 -26.88 15.19 18.52
C ARG A 90 -25.51 15.80 18.23
N ASP A 91 -24.80 16.27 19.25
CA ASP A 91 -23.45 16.81 19.12
C ASP A 91 -22.46 15.75 18.59
N LEU A 92 -22.59 14.50 19.05
CA LEU A 92 -21.78 13.38 18.56
C LEU A 92 -22.06 13.06 17.10
N ALA A 93 -23.34 13.06 16.70
CA ALA A 93 -23.74 12.85 15.31
C ALA A 93 -23.17 13.94 14.39
N GLU A 94 -23.28 15.20 14.80
CA GLU A 94 -22.77 16.36 14.07
C GLU A 94 -21.25 16.28 13.89
N LYS A 95 -20.51 15.93 14.96
CA LYS A 95 -19.06 15.73 14.91
C LYS A 95 -18.63 14.62 13.96
N LEU A 96 -19.37 13.50 13.92
CA LEU A 96 -19.09 12.39 13.01
C LEU A 96 -19.44 12.70 11.56
N LYS A 97 -20.47 13.53 11.33
CA LYS A 97 -20.88 13.99 10.00
C LYS A 97 -19.89 14.98 9.39
N HIS A 98 -19.28 15.80 10.23
CA HIS A 98 -18.34 16.86 9.86
C HIS A 98 -16.90 16.55 10.23
N LEU A 99 -16.50 15.28 10.16
CA LEU A 99 -15.11 14.90 10.37
C LEU A 99 -14.20 15.61 9.35
N PRO A 100 -13.05 16.15 9.81
CA PRO A 100 -12.11 16.76 8.89
C PRO A 100 -11.57 15.69 7.94
N PRO A 101 -11.42 15.99 6.64
CA PRO A 101 -10.87 15.04 5.69
C PRO A 101 -9.50 14.55 6.20
N VAL A 102 -9.25 13.25 6.07
CA VAL A 102 -7.92 12.70 6.36
C VAL A 102 -6.97 13.25 5.29
N GLU A 103 -6.06 14.13 5.69
CA GLU A 103 -5.01 14.63 4.80
C GLU A 103 -4.02 13.50 4.53
N VAL A 104 -3.92 13.11 3.26
CA VAL A 104 -2.95 12.12 2.78
C VAL A 104 -1.86 12.88 2.04
N ALA A 105 -0.60 12.64 2.41
CA ALA A 105 0.54 13.23 1.71
C ALA A 105 0.53 12.82 0.22
N PRO A 106 1.10 13.65 -0.68
CA PRO A 106 1.14 13.31 -2.10
C PRO A 106 1.92 11.99 -2.32
N PRO A 107 1.59 11.22 -3.37
CA PRO A 107 2.24 9.93 -3.67
C PRO A 107 3.78 9.96 -3.69
N SER A 108 4.36 11.08 -4.14
CA SER A 108 5.81 11.30 -4.21
C SER A 108 6.51 11.31 -2.84
N ASP A 109 5.76 11.52 -1.76
CA ASP A 109 6.29 11.57 -0.41
C ASP A 109 6.37 10.18 0.23
N TYR A 110 5.63 9.21 -0.32
CA TYR A 110 5.66 7.82 0.15
C TYR A 110 6.67 6.95 -0.58
N ALA A 111 6.91 7.22 -1.87
CA ALA A 111 7.94 6.55 -2.64
C ALA A 111 8.58 7.50 -3.63
N LYS A 112 9.91 7.64 -3.54
CA LYS A 112 10.67 8.64 -4.29
C LYS A 112 11.94 8.05 -4.87
N LYS A 113 12.20 8.34 -6.15
CA LYS A 113 13.50 8.08 -6.79
C LYS A 113 14.62 8.82 -6.06
N ILE A 114 15.74 8.14 -5.86
CA ILE A 114 17.00 8.69 -5.34
C ILE A 114 18.13 8.41 -6.32
N THR A 115 19.25 9.11 -6.16
CA THR A 115 20.49 8.78 -6.88
C THR A 115 20.88 7.33 -6.58
N PRO A 116 21.10 6.50 -7.60
CA PRO A 116 21.45 5.09 -7.41
C PRO A 116 22.70 4.91 -6.54
N ASN A 117 22.63 4.00 -5.57
CA ASN A 117 23.78 3.61 -4.75
C ASN A 117 23.69 2.11 -4.42
N LYS A 118 24.68 1.32 -4.87
CA LYS A 118 24.68 -0.16 -4.73
C LYS A 118 23.37 -0.81 -5.20
N GLY A 119 22.81 -0.33 -6.32
CA GLY A 119 21.55 -0.83 -6.89
C GLY A 119 20.28 -0.28 -6.25
N PHE A 120 20.35 0.38 -5.09
CA PHE A 120 19.19 1.05 -4.47
C PHE A 120 18.93 2.38 -5.16
N CYS A 121 17.71 2.58 -5.64
CA CYS A 121 17.32 3.76 -6.43
C CYS A 121 15.97 4.36 -6.01
N ILE A 122 15.25 3.76 -5.06
CA ILE A 122 13.96 4.25 -4.57
C ILE A 122 13.98 4.24 -3.03
N ASN A 123 13.53 5.33 -2.41
CA ASN A 123 13.21 5.36 -0.98
C ASN A 123 11.70 5.21 -0.82
N LEU A 124 11.28 4.27 0.02
CA LEU A 124 9.92 4.15 0.53
C LEU A 124 9.89 4.72 1.95
N THR A 125 9.04 5.72 2.18
CA THR A 125 9.07 6.53 3.40
C THR A 125 7.69 6.76 4.00
N ASN A 126 7.58 6.62 5.32
CA ASN A 126 6.45 7.15 6.08
C ASN A 126 6.86 7.34 7.55
N GLY A 127 6.32 8.36 8.22
CA GLY A 127 6.53 8.57 9.66
C GLY A 127 8.01 8.65 10.09
N GLY A 128 8.89 9.17 9.23
CA GLY A 128 10.33 9.26 9.47
C GLY A 128 11.11 7.95 9.28
N GLN A 129 10.44 6.84 8.95
CA GLN A 129 11.06 5.56 8.64
C GLN A 129 11.31 5.45 7.13
N ILE A 130 12.39 4.75 6.76
CA ILE A 130 12.82 4.60 5.36
C ILE A 130 13.21 3.15 5.08
N ILE A 131 12.71 2.62 3.97
CA ILE A 131 13.21 1.41 3.33
C ILE A 131 13.78 1.79 1.97
N ARG A 132 15.04 1.42 1.71
CA ARG A 132 15.68 1.63 0.41
C ARG A 132 15.37 0.44 -0.49
N LEU A 133 14.92 0.65 -1.70
CA LEU A 133 14.49 -0.39 -2.63
C LEU A 133 15.32 -0.33 -3.91
N LYS A 134 15.69 -1.51 -4.42
CA LYS A 134 16.11 -1.63 -5.82
C LYS A 134 14.89 -1.50 -6.72
N LEU A 135 15.12 -1.32 -8.02
CA LEU A 135 14.02 -1.11 -8.97
C LEU A 135 13.05 -2.30 -9.01
N ALA A 136 13.56 -3.53 -9.04
CA ALA A 136 12.73 -4.73 -9.00
C ALA A 136 12.01 -4.90 -7.65
N ASP A 137 12.66 -4.56 -6.53
CA ASP A 137 12.04 -4.59 -5.20
C ASP A 137 10.78 -3.71 -5.18
N ALA A 138 10.86 -2.48 -5.68
CA ALA A 138 9.74 -1.55 -5.70
C ALA A 138 8.57 -2.05 -6.57
N ALA A 139 8.88 -2.67 -7.72
CA ALA A 139 7.87 -3.28 -8.57
C ALA A 139 7.15 -4.45 -7.88
N LEU A 140 7.89 -5.33 -7.19
CA LEU A 140 7.32 -6.46 -6.45
C LEU A 140 6.55 -6.01 -5.21
N VAL A 141 7.04 -5.02 -4.48
CA VAL A 141 6.33 -4.41 -3.35
C VAL A 141 5.01 -3.80 -3.81
N LYS A 142 4.98 -3.10 -4.96
CA LYS A 142 3.73 -2.59 -5.53
C LYS A 142 2.73 -3.72 -5.79
N ILE A 143 3.17 -4.83 -6.39
CA ILE A 143 2.31 -5.99 -6.66
C ILE A 143 1.77 -6.59 -5.36
N ALA A 144 2.62 -6.75 -4.34
CA ALA A 144 2.25 -7.29 -3.04
C ALA A 144 1.24 -6.39 -2.33
N VAL A 145 1.49 -5.07 -2.28
CA VAL A 145 0.55 -4.10 -1.71
C VAL A 145 -0.77 -4.12 -2.47
N GLN A 146 -0.75 -4.13 -3.80
CA GLN A 146 -1.97 -4.17 -4.62
C GLN A 146 -2.79 -5.45 -4.37
N SER A 147 -2.11 -6.60 -4.23
CA SER A 147 -2.76 -7.86 -3.90
C SER A 147 -3.37 -7.86 -2.49
N SER A 148 -2.72 -7.17 -1.55
CA SER A 148 -3.16 -7.09 -0.16
C SER A 148 -4.43 -6.26 0.04
N VAL A 149 -4.75 -5.33 -0.86
CA VAL A 149 -5.94 -4.45 -0.75
C VAL A 149 -7.23 -5.26 -0.63
N ASN A 150 -7.32 -6.36 -1.36
CA ASN A 150 -8.50 -7.22 -1.40
C ASN A 150 -8.51 -8.35 -0.35
N SER A 151 -7.43 -8.49 0.44
CA SER A 151 -7.33 -9.54 1.46
C SER A 151 -7.41 -8.95 2.87
N ARG A 152 -8.28 -9.50 3.72
CA ARG A 152 -8.44 -9.04 5.12
C ARG A 152 -7.17 -9.24 5.95
N PHE A 153 -6.52 -10.37 5.79
CA PHE A 153 -5.22 -10.67 6.35
C PHE A 153 -4.26 -10.97 5.22
N TYR A 154 -3.08 -10.35 5.24
CA TYR A 154 -2.07 -10.54 4.22
C TYR A 154 -0.70 -10.60 4.88
N ASP A 155 0.10 -11.60 4.53
CA ASP A 155 1.50 -11.70 4.93
C ASP A 155 2.25 -12.34 3.77
N GLU A 156 2.92 -11.52 2.98
CA GLU A 156 3.76 -11.96 1.88
C GLU A 156 5.22 -11.64 2.20
N VAL A 157 6.06 -12.67 2.08
CA VAL A 157 7.51 -12.54 2.14
C VAL A 157 8.06 -12.67 0.73
N ILE A 158 8.60 -11.57 0.21
CA ILE A 158 9.31 -11.51 -1.06
C ILE A 158 10.77 -11.85 -0.76
N ASP A 159 11.19 -13.06 -1.12
CA ASP A 159 12.56 -13.55 -0.94
C ASP A 159 13.42 -13.25 -2.18
N LEU A 160 14.39 -12.36 -2.04
CA LEU A 160 15.24 -11.84 -3.10
C LEU A 160 16.69 -12.25 -2.89
N ALA A 161 16.92 -13.54 -2.62
CA ALA A 161 18.23 -14.16 -2.37
C ALA A 161 19.02 -13.57 -1.20
N ASP A 162 19.56 -12.35 -1.32
CA ASP A 162 20.32 -11.67 -0.27
C ASP A 162 19.45 -10.78 0.64
N ARG A 163 18.18 -10.60 0.27
CA ARG A 163 17.25 -9.74 1.01
C ARG A 163 15.86 -10.34 1.11
N LYS A 164 15.16 -10.01 2.19
CA LYS A 164 13.73 -10.32 2.37
C LYS A 164 12.95 -9.03 2.56
N ILE A 165 11.88 -8.88 1.81
CA ILE A 165 10.93 -7.79 1.99
C ILE A 165 9.61 -8.41 2.39
N THR A 166 9.01 -7.91 3.46
CA THR A 166 7.73 -8.39 3.98
C THR A 166 6.68 -7.32 3.75
N VAL A 167 5.53 -7.71 3.20
CA VAL A 167 4.34 -6.87 3.10
C VAL A 167 3.23 -7.52 3.90
N ARG A 168 2.84 -6.86 4.99
CA ARG A 168 1.81 -7.33 5.91
C ARG A 168 0.62 -6.39 5.91
N ARG A 169 -0.57 -6.97 5.93
CA ARG A 169 -1.80 -6.30 6.33
C ARG A 169 -2.30 -6.97 7.59
N SER A 170 -2.22 -6.22 8.69
CA SER A 170 -2.60 -6.73 10.03
C SER A 170 -4.07 -6.48 10.36
N SER A 171 -4.72 -5.59 9.63
CA SER A 171 -6.09 -5.17 9.83
C SER A 171 -6.62 -4.48 8.56
N ASP A 172 -7.92 -4.25 8.49
CA ASP A 172 -8.52 -3.52 7.36
C ASP A 172 -7.94 -2.12 7.17
N LEU A 173 -7.31 -1.56 8.21
CA LEU A 173 -6.74 -0.21 8.21
C LEU A 173 -5.22 -0.14 8.20
N LYS A 174 -4.47 -1.26 8.29
CA LYS A 174 -3.03 -1.21 8.58
C LYS A 174 -2.18 -2.09 7.70
N TRP A 175 -1.21 -1.45 7.05
CA TRP A 175 -0.16 -2.05 6.27
C TRP A 175 1.19 -1.83 6.93
N GLU A 176 2.03 -2.84 6.90
CA GLU A 176 3.39 -2.83 7.40
C GLU A 176 4.31 -3.41 6.33
N LEU A 177 5.30 -2.64 5.93
CA LEU A 177 6.34 -3.03 4.98
C LEU A 177 7.66 -3.08 5.73
N GLY A 178 8.42 -4.16 5.60
CA GLY A 178 9.69 -4.33 6.30
C GLY A 178 10.76 -5.00 5.46
N ASP A 179 12.03 -4.67 5.70
CA ASP A 179 13.18 -5.26 5.00
C ASP A 179 14.14 -6.03 5.94
N GLY A 180 13.66 -6.34 7.15
CA GLY A 180 14.42 -6.98 8.22
C GLY A 180 15.15 -5.99 9.15
N ASN A 181 15.49 -4.79 8.67
CA ASN A 181 16.18 -3.77 9.47
C ASN A 181 15.28 -2.58 9.83
N SER A 182 14.41 -2.21 8.90
CA SER A 182 13.48 -1.09 9.00
C SER A 182 12.05 -1.58 8.79
N THR A 183 11.10 -0.80 9.30
CA THR A 183 9.68 -1.05 9.11
C THR A 183 8.97 0.27 8.87
N VAL A 184 8.21 0.34 7.78
CA VAL A 184 7.39 1.50 7.42
C VAL A 184 5.93 1.07 7.46
N ARG A 185 5.08 1.91 8.06
CA ARG A 185 3.66 1.62 8.25
C ARG A 185 2.80 2.58 7.46
N PHE A 186 1.65 2.09 6.99
CA PHE A 186 0.67 2.87 6.26
C PHE A 186 -0.74 2.54 6.75
N THR A 187 -1.59 3.54 6.71
CA THR A 187 -3.02 3.42 6.97
C THR A 187 -3.80 3.15 5.67
N ALA A 188 -5.05 2.71 5.78
CA ALA A 188 -5.93 2.53 4.60
C ALA A 188 -6.05 3.79 3.73
N TYR A 189 -5.92 4.99 4.30
CA TYR A 189 -6.01 6.24 3.54
C TYR A 189 -4.76 6.51 2.70
N GLU A 190 -3.62 5.97 3.13
CA GLU A 190 -2.32 6.22 2.48
C GLU A 190 -1.98 5.14 1.43
N VAL A 191 -2.61 3.97 1.48
CA VAL A 191 -2.26 2.82 0.61
C VAL A 191 -2.43 3.11 -0.88
N GLU A 192 -3.51 3.80 -1.28
CA GLU A 192 -3.72 4.19 -2.68
C GLU A 192 -2.64 5.18 -3.16
N ALA A 193 -2.28 6.14 -2.31
CA ALA A 193 -1.20 7.08 -2.59
C ALA A 193 0.17 6.38 -2.61
N LEU A 194 0.41 5.39 -1.75
CA LEU A 194 1.59 4.55 -1.77
C LEU A 194 1.69 3.74 -3.08
N LEU A 195 0.59 3.12 -3.54
CA LEU A 195 0.57 2.37 -4.80
C LEU A 195 0.94 3.25 -5.99
N THR A 196 0.37 4.46 -6.02
CA THR A 196 0.69 5.46 -7.04
C THR A 196 2.14 5.95 -6.91
N GLY A 197 2.63 6.15 -5.68
CA GLY A 197 4.00 6.56 -5.41
C GLY A 197 5.01 5.54 -5.89
N LEU A 198 4.79 4.26 -5.59
CA LEU A 198 5.62 3.15 -6.03
C LEU A 198 5.65 3.05 -7.56
N HIS A 199 4.48 3.20 -8.20
CA HIS A 199 4.37 3.21 -9.66
C HIS A 199 5.19 4.35 -10.27
N ASN A 200 4.99 5.57 -9.77
CA ASN A 200 5.67 6.76 -10.27
C ASN A 200 7.19 6.69 -10.02
N ALA A 201 7.63 6.14 -8.89
CA ALA A 201 9.05 5.97 -8.60
C ALA A 201 9.72 4.99 -9.56
N VAL A 202 9.06 3.87 -9.90
CA VAL A 202 9.55 2.93 -10.93
C VAL A 202 9.59 3.61 -12.29
N LEU A 203 8.52 4.34 -12.64
CA LEU A 203 8.44 5.11 -13.88
C LEU A 203 9.58 6.11 -14.00
N ASP A 204 9.83 6.90 -12.97
CA ASP A 204 10.87 7.94 -12.98
C ASP A 204 12.27 7.36 -13.19
N VAL A 205 12.57 6.20 -12.59
CA VAL A 205 13.85 5.50 -12.78
C VAL A 205 13.96 4.98 -14.21
N LEU A 206 12.90 4.34 -14.73
CA LEU A 206 12.88 3.83 -16.11
C LEU A 206 13.03 4.96 -17.13
N MET A 207 12.38 6.10 -16.89
CA MET A 207 12.45 7.23 -17.78
C MET A 207 13.81 7.92 -17.77
N ASP A 208 14.53 7.93 -16.65
CA ASP A 208 15.93 8.37 -16.63
C ASP A 208 16.81 7.46 -17.50
N MET A 209 16.59 6.14 -17.43
CA MET A 209 17.28 5.18 -18.29
C MET A 209 16.95 5.41 -19.77
N VAL A 210 15.67 5.59 -20.13
CA VAL A 210 15.28 5.87 -21.53
C VAL A 210 15.89 7.18 -22.02
N LYS A 211 15.93 8.22 -21.18
CA LYS A 211 16.55 9.51 -21.51
C LYS A 211 18.07 9.40 -21.66
N SER A 212 18.74 8.60 -20.83
CA SER A 212 20.20 8.41 -20.89
C SER A 212 20.66 7.71 -22.17
N LEU A 213 19.78 6.91 -22.80
CA LEU A 213 20.04 6.35 -24.12
C LEU A 213 20.11 7.42 -25.21
N GLY A 214 19.54 8.61 -24.98
CA GLY A 214 19.49 9.71 -25.94
C GLY A 214 18.43 9.53 -27.02
N SER A 215 18.37 10.51 -27.93
CA SER A 215 17.49 10.51 -29.10
C SER A 215 18.28 10.66 -30.41
N ASP A 216 19.60 10.54 -30.33
CA ASP A 216 20.54 10.59 -31.45
C ASP A 216 20.55 9.26 -32.23
N ASP A 217 21.24 9.24 -33.37
CA ASP A 217 21.38 8.02 -34.19
C ASP A 217 22.08 6.87 -33.41
N LEU A 218 22.81 7.20 -32.35
CA LEU A 218 23.46 6.24 -31.46
C LEU A 218 22.51 5.65 -30.40
N ALA A 219 21.35 6.25 -30.17
CA ALA A 219 20.39 5.77 -29.16
C ALA A 219 19.93 4.34 -29.41
N ASP A 220 19.73 3.97 -30.69
CA ASP A 220 19.37 2.60 -31.06
C ASP A 220 20.50 1.61 -30.76
N ILE A 221 21.76 2.03 -30.92
CA ILE A 221 22.93 1.21 -30.57
C ILE A 221 23.01 1.02 -29.05
N ARG A 222 22.83 2.09 -28.27
CA ARG A 222 22.84 2.03 -26.80
C ARG A 222 21.71 1.13 -26.28
N ALA A 223 20.50 1.26 -26.83
CA ALA A 223 19.36 0.41 -26.49
C ALA A 223 19.64 -1.07 -26.82
N LYS A 224 20.15 -1.37 -28.02
CA LYS A 224 20.54 -2.72 -28.44
C LYS A 224 21.60 -3.33 -27.52
N SER A 225 22.56 -2.54 -27.06
CA SER A 225 23.59 -2.99 -26.11
C SER A 225 22.99 -3.48 -24.79
N GLN A 226 22.05 -2.73 -24.21
CA GLN A 226 21.37 -3.13 -22.96
C GLN A 226 20.48 -4.36 -23.15
N ILE A 227 19.79 -4.44 -24.29
CA ILE A 227 18.98 -5.61 -24.66
C ILE A 227 19.87 -6.86 -24.80
N GLN A 228 21.04 -6.72 -25.42
CA GLN A 228 22.01 -7.80 -25.58
C GLN A 228 22.62 -8.24 -24.24
N ARG A 229 22.85 -7.30 -23.31
CA ARG A 229 23.28 -7.61 -21.94
C ARG A 229 22.28 -8.53 -21.24
N ILE A 230 20.98 -8.22 -21.32
CA ILE A 230 19.93 -9.08 -20.74
C ILE A 230 19.94 -10.47 -21.38
N GLU A 231 20.10 -10.56 -22.70
CA GLU A 231 20.17 -11.84 -23.40
C GLU A 231 21.35 -12.70 -22.92
N GLN A 232 22.55 -12.12 -22.93
CA GLN A 232 23.79 -12.84 -22.60
C GLN A 232 23.82 -13.27 -21.13
N GLU A 233 23.56 -12.34 -20.21
CA GLU A 233 23.63 -12.62 -18.77
C GLU A 233 22.49 -13.55 -18.33
N SER A 234 21.27 -13.39 -18.85
CA SER A 234 20.19 -14.34 -18.51
C SER A 234 20.46 -15.74 -19.07
N THR A 235 21.02 -15.87 -20.28
CA THR A 235 21.43 -17.17 -20.85
C THR A 235 22.46 -17.84 -19.95
N LYS A 236 23.45 -17.07 -19.48
CA LYS A 236 24.49 -17.56 -18.56
C LYS A 236 23.89 -17.99 -17.21
N LEU A 237 23.05 -17.16 -16.60
CA LEU A 237 22.39 -17.47 -15.33
C LEU A 237 21.50 -18.71 -15.42
N LEU A 238 20.87 -18.94 -16.57
CA LEU A 238 19.89 -20.00 -16.79
C LEU A 238 20.41 -21.18 -17.61
N THR A 239 21.73 -21.31 -17.80
CA THR A 239 22.33 -22.32 -18.69
C THR A 239 21.88 -23.75 -18.35
N ASP A 240 21.84 -24.08 -17.05
CA ASP A 240 21.45 -25.42 -16.57
C ASP A 240 19.96 -25.54 -16.22
N TYR A 241 19.16 -24.50 -16.50
CA TYR A 241 17.73 -24.53 -16.23
C TYR A 241 16.95 -25.00 -17.45
N SER A 242 16.14 -26.05 -17.28
CA SER A 242 15.37 -26.66 -18.38
C SER A 242 14.43 -25.68 -19.10
N LYS A 243 13.89 -24.69 -18.38
CA LYS A 243 13.03 -23.62 -18.93
C LYS A 243 13.81 -22.35 -19.30
N GLY A 244 15.14 -22.36 -19.15
CA GLY A 244 16.01 -21.19 -19.27
C GLY A 244 15.86 -20.43 -20.58
N LYS A 245 15.92 -21.15 -21.71
CA LYS A 245 15.71 -20.56 -23.06
C LYS A 245 14.37 -19.82 -23.20
N GLY A 246 13.30 -20.38 -22.63
CA GLY A 246 11.97 -19.77 -22.68
C GLY A 246 11.91 -18.48 -21.87
N ILE A 247 12.50 -18.48 -20.68
CA ILE A 247 12.56 -17.30 -19.81
C ILE A 247 13.41 -16.21 -20.46
N THR A 248 14.63 -16.52 -20.91
CA THR A 248 15.48 -15.56 -21.62
C THR A 248 14.77 -14.90 -22.80
N LYS A 249 14.02 -15.68 -23.60
CA LYS A 249 13.24 -15.14 -24.72
C LYS A 249 12.14 -14.17 -24.25
N THR A 250 11.46 -14.47 -23.15
CA THR A 250 10.46 -13.58 -22.54
C THR A 250 11.13 -12.31 -22.03
N LEU A 251 12.23 -12.43 -21.29
CA LEU A 251 13.01 -11.29 -20.78
C LEU A 251 13.45 -10.36 -21.92
N LEU A 252 13.96 -10.94 -23.00
CA LEU A 252 14.40 -10.22 -24.19
C LEU A 252 13.24 -9.48 -24.88
N LYS A 253 12.07 -10.12 -25.01
CA LYS A 253 10.90 -9.51 -25.63
C LYS A 253 10.40 -8.30 -24.83
N SER A 254 10.32 -8.43 -23.51
CA SER A 254 9.95 -7.33 -22.63
C SER A 254 11.00 -6.22 -22.64
N ALA A 255 12.29 -6.53 -22.59
CA ALA A 255 13.35 -5.53 -22.67
C ALA A 255 13.28 -4.71 -23.97
N LYS A 256 13.03 -5.37 -25.11
CA LYS A 256 12.81 -4.69 -26.40
C LYS A 256 11.61 -3.76 -26.37
N ARG A 257 10.54 -4.11 -25.67
CA ARG A 257 9.36 -3.25 -25.49
C ARG A 257 9.67 -2.07 -24.57
N ILE A 258 10.26 -2.32 -23.41
CA ILE A 258 10.58 -1.31 -22.39
C ILE A 258 11.61 -0.29 -22.89
N LEU A 259 12.57 -0.68 -23.74
CA LEU A 259 13.60 0.22 -24.28
C LEU A 259 13.32 0.69 -25.72
N GLY A 260 12.40 0.03 -26.44
CA GLY A 260 12.08 0.33 -27.82
C GLY A 260 11.28 1.62 -28.00
N LYS A 261 11.03 2.02 -29.25
CA LYS A 261 10.20 3.20 -29.58
C LYS A 261 8.71 2.84 -29.52
N GLY A 262 7.85 3.82 -29.22
CA GLY A 262 6.38 3.68 -29.39
C GLY A 262 5.57 3.27 -28.16
N MET A 263 6.19 3.05 -26.99
CA MET A 263 5.48 2.92 -25.72
C MET A 263 5.58 4.20 -24.90
N ASP A 264 4.46 4.63 -24.32
CA ASP A 264 4.41 5.69 -23.32
C ASP A 264 5.03 5.20 -21.99
N ALA A 265 5.26 6.15 -21.07
CA ALA A 265 5.97 5.89 -19.82
C ALA A 265 5.21 4.91 -18.89
N ASP A 266 3.89 5.00 -18.83
CA ASP A 266 3.07 4.10 -18.01
C ASP A 266 3.06 2.68 -18.56
N SER A 267 2.90 2.54 -19.88
CA SER A 267 2.98 1.25 -20.55
C SER A 267 4.34 0.56 -20.32
N ARG A 268 5.45 1.32 -20.33
CA ARG A 268 6.79 0.78 -20.00
C ARG A 268 6.89 0.33 -18.56
N THR A 269 6.32 1.11 -17.64
CA THR A 269 6.32 0.83 -16.21
C THR A 269 5.54 -0.44 -15.91
N ASN A 270 4.34 -0.58 -16.47
CA ASN A 270 3.54 -1.79 -16.34
C ASN A 270 4.25 -3.01 -16.93
N GLU A 271 4.86 -2.88 -18.12
CA GLU A 271 5.64 -3.97 -18.73
C GLU A 271 6.84 -4.39 -17.86
N PHE A 272 7.50 -3.44 -17.19
CA PHE A 272 8.59 -3.72 -16.24
C PHE A 272 8.08 -4.42 -14.97
N ILE A 273 6.93 -4.01 -14.43
CA ILE A 273 6.30 -4.65 -13.27
C ILE A 273 5.89 -6.09 -13.62
N ASP A 274 5.30 -6.29 -14.81
CA ASP A 274 4.84 -7.59 -15.28
C ASP A 274 6.00 -8.58 -15.49
N ILE A 275 7.15 -8.12 -16.00
CA ILE A 275 8.32 -8.99 -16.12
C ILE A 275 8.89 -9.37 -14.75
N CYS A 276 8.89 -8.47 -13.76
CA CYS A 276 9.30 -8.80 -12.40
C CYS A 276 8.36 -9.86 -11.78
N ARG A 277 7.03 -9.68 -11.96
CA ARG A 277 6.02 -10.67 -11.56
C ARG A 277 6.22 -12.01 -12.25
N TYR A 278 6.50 -11.98 -13.56
CA TYR A 278 6.75 -13.18 -14.35
C TYR A 278 7.94 -13.96 -13.81
N VAL A 279 9.05 -13.28 -13.49
CA VAL A 279 10.24 -13.91 -12.91
C VAL A 279 9.89 -14.59 -11.59
N LEU A 280 9.22 -13.90 -10.67
CA LEU A 280 8.83 -14.48 -9.38
C LEU A 280 7.90 -15.69 -9.53
N GLY A 281 6.99 -15.67 -10.50
CA GLY A 281 6.01 -16.75 -10.70
C GLY A 281 6.47 -17.93 -11.57
N ASN A 282 7.51 -17.77 -12.41
CA ASN A 282 7.86 -18.76 -13.45
C ASN A 282 9.30 -19.26 -13.38
N THR A 283 10.10 -18.77 -12.43
CA THR A 283 11.50 -19.18 -12.24
C THR A 283 11.68 -19.86 -10.89
N ASP A 284 12.59 -20.83 -10.81
CA ASP A 284 12.98 -21.46 -9.55
C ASP A 284 13.57 -20.40 -8.60
N PRO A 285 13.25 -20.41 -7.29
CA PRO A 285 13.78 -19.47 -6.30
C PRO A 285 15.28 -19.17 -6.41
N ARG A 286 16.10 -20.18 -6.74
CA ARG A 286 17.56 -20.01 -6.88
C ARG A 286 17.97 -19.05 -8.01
N TYR A 287 17.11 -18.82 -8.99
CA TYR A 287 17.36 -17.93 -10.13
C TYR A 287 16.63 -16.58 -10.03
N GLN A 288 15.63 -16.47 -9.14
CA GLN A 288 14.80 -15.26 -9.02
C GLN A 288 15.65 -14.03 -8.67
N GLY A 289 16.40 -14.07 -7.57
CA GLY A 289 17.25 -12.97 -7.12
C GLY A 289 18.25 -12.51 -8.19
N PRO A 290 19.08 -13.41 -8.76
CA PRO A 290 20.03 -13.03 -9.82
C PRO A 290 19.39 -12.38 -11.06
N ILE A 291 18.20 -12.85 -11.48
CA ILE A 291 17.50 -12.26 -12.63
C ILE A 291 16.92 -10.88 -12.29
N LEU A 292 16.33 -10.73 -11.10
CA LEU A 292 15.78 -9.45 -10.65
C LEU A 292 16.89 -8.41 -10.43
N GLU A 293 18.08 -8.84 -10.03
CA GLU A 293 19.27 -7.99 -9.95
C GLU A 293 19.76 -7.57 -11.34
N LEU A 294 19.79 -8.51 -12.30
CA LEU A 294 20.12 -8.19 -13.69
C LEU A 294 19.16 -7.14 -14.27
N LEU A 295 17.86 -7.26 -14.00
CA LEU A 295 16.87 -6.28 -14.41
C LEU A 295 17.11 -4.94 -13.71
N SER A 296 17.29 -4.93 -12.39
CA SER A 296 17.53 -3.70 -11.63
C SER A 296 18.78 -2.97 -12.10
N THR A 297 19.87 -3.68 -12.37
CA THR A 297 21.13 -3.08 -12.84
C THR A 297 21.09 -2.62 -14.29
N THR A 298 20.32 -3.31 -15.16
CA THR A 298 20.22 -2.92 -16.57
C THR A 298 19.32 -1.71 -16.78
N PHE A 299 18.27 -1.57 -15.97
CA PHE A 299 17.24 -0.54 -16.12
C PHE A 299 17.44 0.69 -15.21
N VAL A 300 18.53 0.72 -14.44
CA VAL A 300 18.94 1.88 -13.66
C VAL A 300 20.12 2.54 -14.37
N GLY A 301 19.98 3.81 -14.73
CA GLY A 301 21.08 4.57 -15.32
C GLY A 301 22.24 4.69 -14.32
N GLU A 302 23.43 4.21 -14.69
CA GLU A 302 24.65 4.51 -13.94
C GLU A 302 24.91 6.02 -14.01
N SER A 303 25.17 6.62 -12.85
CA SER A 303 25.55 8.03 -12.72
C SER A 303 27.02 8.23 -13.05
#